data_AF-A0A6P0JZS4-F1
#
_entry.id   AF-A0A6P0JZS4-F1
#
_cell.length_a   1.000
_cell.length_b   1.000
_cell.length_c   1.000
_cell.angle_alpha   90.00
_cell.angle_beta   90.00
_cell.angle_gamma   90.00
#
_symmetry.space_group_name_H-M   'P 1'
#
loop_
_entity.id
_entity.type
_entity.pdbx_description
1 polymer ?
#
loop_
_entity_poly.entity_id
_entity_poly.type
_entity_poly.pdbx_seq_one_letter_code
_entity_poly.pdbx_strand_id
1 'polypeptide(L)'
;MPDFTENNQFVVDGNQLYVRNENASVRGHSIDKGTSKKFSVPEEGRIYFYLAKSNQKYFKDCLETAEDLINNDYPSTPDKDKIRSKVKRLGTDFGDTDEKNIQAAKDYKKLYGNYADDKADPKVGEAYVIVSLSDKTKYPYHAAAVIAEDGKSRVTLEVFAAGQDAKTRTETGDYYMYSLVIGGKPTTFHDKWKSNSTLVGGDPITIVIEKK
;
A
#
# COMPACT_ATOMS: atom_id res chain seq x y z
N MET A 1 14.32 -15.91 5.49
CA MET A 1 13.27 -14.97 5.05
C MET A 1 11.96 -15.74 5.11
N PRO A 2 10.91 -15.27 5.81
CA PRO A 2 9.65 -15.99 5.81
C PRO A 2 8.98 -15.82 4.44
N ASP A 3 8.61 -16.95 3.86
CA ASP A 3 7.89 -17.11 2.61
C ASP A 3 6.42 -16.71 2.82
N PHE A 4 5.92 -15.74 2.06
CA PHE A 4 4.55 -15.21 2.18
C PHE A 4 3.57 -15.88 1.20
N THR A 5 3.87 -17.10 0.75
CA THR A 5 3.05 -17.86 -0.21
C THR A 5 2.02 -18.81 0.40
N GLU A 6 1.98 -19.01 1.72
CA GLU A 6 1.10 -20.03 2.27
C GLU A 6 -0.36 -19.54 2.35
N ASN A 7 -1.07 -19.69 1.22
CA ASN A 7 -2.52 -19.79 0.99
C ASN A 7 -3.27 -18.58 0.42
N ASN A 8 -2.57 -17.57 -0.11
CA ASN A 8 -3.20 -16.53 -0.93
C ASN A 8 -2.72 -16.64 -2.38
N GLN A 9 -3.66 -16.81 -3.32
CA GLN A 9 -3.36 -16.84 -4.74
C GLN A 9 -3.71 -15.51 -5.37
N PHE A 10 -2.71 -14.87 -5.96
CA PHE A 10 -2.91 -13.76 -6.88
C PHE A 10 -3.20 -14.34 -8.26
N VAL A 11 -4.42 -14.16 -8.74
CA VAL A 11 -4.80 -14.61 -10.09
C VAL A 11 -4.79 -13.39 -10.99
N VAL A 12 -4.16 -13.51 -12.16
CA VAL A 12 -4.20 -12.49 -13.21
C VAL A 12 -5.09 -13.02 -14.33
N ASP A 13 -6.17 -12.30 -14.65
CA ASP A 13 -7.03 -12.59 -15.80
C ASP A 13 -7.16 -11.35 -16.67
N GLY A 14 -6.59 -11.41 -17.88
CA GLY A 14 -6.42 -10.26 -18.75
C GLY A 14 -5.63 -9.12 -18.07
N ASN A 15 -6.28 -7.95 -17.93
CA ASN A 15 -5.72 -6.76 -17.28
C ASN A 15 -6.13 -6.62 -15.80
N GLN A 16 -6.61 -7.69 -15.16
CA GLN A 16 -7.15 -7.62 -13.80
C GLN A 16 -6.36 -8.52 -12.84
N LEU A 17 -6.14 -8.04 -11.62
CA LEU A 17 -5.57 -8.80 -10.51
C LEU A 17 -6.67 -9.17 -9.52
N TYR A 18 -6.67 -10.43 -9.09
CA TYR A 18 -7.58 -10.99 -8.11
C TYR A 18 -6.78 -11.51 -6.93
N VAL A 19 -7.27 -11.29 -5.72
CA VAL A 19 -6.71 -11.89 -4.51
C VAL A 19 -7.70 -12.93 -4.01
N ARG A 20 -7.27 -14.20 -3.98
CA ARG A 20 -8.04 -15.32 -3.43
C ARG A 20 -7.40 -15.80 -2.14
N ASN A 21 -8.14 -15.75 -1.03
CA ASN A 21 -7.74 -16.29 0.26
C ASN A 21 -8.42 -17.65 0.48
N GLU A 22 -7.64 -18.74 0.53
CA GLU A 22 -8.19 -20.11 0.60
C GLU A 22 -8.60 -20.55 2.01
N ASN A 23 -8.36 -19.73 3.05
CA ASN A 23 -8.58 -20.07 4.46
C ASN A 23 -9.83 -19.43 5.12
N ALA A 24 -10.68 -18.73 4.36
CA ALA A 24 -11.92 -18.17 4.90
C ALA A 24 -13.02 -19.26 5.04
N SER A 25 -13.05 -19.99 6.16
CA SER A 25 -14.09 -20.99 6.42
C SER A 25 -15.39 -20.35 6.96
N VAL A 26 -16.52 -20.48 6.27
CA VAL A 26 -17.87 -20.61 6.88
C VAL A 26 -18.75 -21.49 5.98
N ARG A 27 -19.63 -22.27 6.61
CA ARG A 27 -20.52 -23.33 6.09
C ARG A 27 -21.66 -22.80 5.19
N GLY A 28 -21.90 -23.43 4.04
CA GLY A 28 -23.26 -23.87 3.67
C GLY A 28 -23.69 -23.83 2.18
N HIS A 29 -23.79 -25.03 1.59
CA HIS A 29 -24.69 -25.45 0.48
C HIS A 29 -24.39 -25.08 -0.99
N SER A 30 -24.79 -26.03 -1.86
CA SER A 30 -24.42 -26.20 -3.28
C SER A 30 -25.45 -25.67 -4.27
N ILE A 31 -25.01 -25.21 -5.46
CA ILE A 31 -25.82 -25.26 -6.70
C ILE A 31 -24.95 -25.56 -7.95
N ASP A 32 -25.53 -26.31 -8.88
CA ASP A 32 -25.01 -26.92 -10.11
C ASP A 32 -25.10 -26.01 -11.38
N LYS A 33 -24.48 -26.50 -12.46
CA LYS A 33 -23.86 -25.86 -13.65
C LYS A 33 -24.77 -25.24 -14.72
N GLY A 34 -24.20 -24.26 -15.46
CA GLY A 34 -24.69 -23.84 -16.78
C GLY A 34 -23.79 -22.81 -17.52
N THR A 35 -22.94 -23.32 -18.42
CA THR A 35 -22.25 -22.68 -19.57
C THR A 35 -22.10 -21.15 -19.64
N SER A 36 -20.97 -20.70 -19.13
CA SER A 36 -20.03 -19.66 -19.62
C SER A 36 -18.71 -20.03 -18.91
N LYS A 37 -17.52 -19.56 -19.30
CA LYS A 37 -16.36 -19.65 -18.38
C LYS A 37 -16.57 -18.66 -17.21
N LYS A 38 -17.67 -18.88 -16.48
CA LYS A 38 -17.92 -18.44 -15.12
C LYS A 38 -17.06 -19.36 -14.28
N PHE A 39 -16.07 -18.81 -13.61
CA PHE A 39 -15.66 -19.42 -12.36
C PHE A 39 -16.91 -19.42 -11.48
N SER A 40 -17.40 -20.61 -11.13
CA SER A 40 -18.36 -20.77 -10.05
C SER A 40 -17.65 -20.28 -8.79
N VAL A 41 -17.83 -19.01 -8.47
CA VAL A 41 -17.64 -18.51 -7.11
C VAL A 41 -18.62 -19.33 -6.29
N PRO A 42 -18.20 -20.09 -5.27
CA PRO A 42 -19.14 -20.56 -4.26
C PRO A 42 -19.96 -19.34 -3.82
N GLU A 43 -21.22 -19.52 -3.47
CA GLU A 43 -22.05 -18.45 -2.89
C GLU A 43 -21.54 -18.07 -1.48
N GLU A 44 -20.23 -17.95 -1.27
CA GLU A 44 -19.53 -17.88 0.01
C GLU A 44 -18.11 -17.33 -0.23
N GLY A 45 -17.82 -16.14 0.32
CA GLY A 45 -16.51 -15.48 0.29
C GLY A 45 -16.50 -14.23 -0.59
N ARG A 46 -16.52 -13.05 0.03
CA ARG A 46 -16.51 -11.78 -0.69
C ARG A 46 -15.18 -11.59 -1.42
N ILE A 47 -15.27 -11.36 -2.73
CA ILE A 47 -14.17 -10.96 -3.61
C ILE A 47 -14.25 -9.44 -3.77
N TYR A 48 -13.15 -8.72 -3.53
CA TYR A 48 -13.04 -7.31 -3.92
C TYR A 48 -11.86 -7.10 -4.87
N PHE A 49 -12.11 -6.23 -5.84
CA PHE A 49 -11.29 -6.00 -7.02
C PHE A 49 -10.54 -4.67 -6.87
N TYR A 50 -9.29 -4.64 -7.33
CA TYR A 50 -8.73 -3.43 -7.92
C TYR A 50 -7.88 -3.79 -9.13
N LEU A 51 -8.26 -3.22 -10.27
CA LEU A 51 -7.49 -3.29 -11.50
C LEU A 51 -6.32 -2.31 -11.40
N ALA A 52 -5.18 -2.75 -10.87
CA ALA A 52 -3.95 -2.36 -11.52
C ALA A 52 -3.93 -3.11 -12.86
N LYS A 53 -3.86 -2.40 -14.00
CA LYS A 53 -3.71 -3.11 -15.28
C LYS A 53 -2.44 -3.93 -15.18
N SER A 54 -2.48 -5.22 -15.45
CA SER A 54 -1.32 -6.12 -15.34
C SER A 54 -0.12 -5.67 -16.19
N ASN A 55 -0.38 -4.87 -17.23
CA ASN A 55 0.62 -4.23 -18.08
C ASN A 55 0.90 -2.75 -17.74
N GLN A 56 0.26 -2.18 -16.72
CA GLN A 56 0.54 -0.84 -16.24
C GLN A 56 1.99 -0.79 -15.75
N LYS A 57 2.71 0.22 -16.21
CA LYS A 57 4.05 0.53 -15.72
C LYS A 57 3.99 1.73 -14.80
N TYR A 58 4.89 1.73 -13.83
CA TYR A 58 5.01 2.75 -12.81
C TYR A 58 6.40 3.39 -12.84
N PHE A 59 6.50 4.59 -12.29
CA PHE A 59 7.79 5.22 -12.04
C PHE A 59 8.54 4.42 -10.97
N LYS A 60 9.86 4.35 -11.08
CA LYS A 60 10.73 3.77 -10.06
C LYS A 60 10.87 4.69 -8.85
N ASP A 61 9.72 4.97 -8.24
CA ASP A 61 9.52 5.92 -7.15
C ASP A 61 8.28 5.47 -6.37
N CYS A 62 8.47 5.16 -5.08
CA CYS A 62 7.41 4.66 -4.21
C CYS A 62 6.33 5.71 -3.95
N LEU A 63 6.72 6.99 -3.79
CA LEU A 63 5.79 8.05 -3.42
C LEU A 63 4.99 8.49 -4.64
N GLU A 64 5.66 8.77 -5.76
CA GLU A 64 4.98 9.14 -7.01
C GLU A 64 3.98 8.05 -7.43
N THR A 65 4.37 6.77 -7.33
CA THR A 65 3.47 5.65 -7.65
C THR A 65 2.27 5.59 -6.70
N ALA A 66 2.49 5.78 -5.40
CA ALA A 66 1.39 5.81 -4.44
C ALA A 66 0.44 7.00 -4.73
N GLU A 67 0.98 8.17 -5.04
CA GLU A 67 0.21 9.35 -5.39
C GLU A 67 -0.59 9.19 -6.68
N ASP A 68 -0.01 8.57 -7.71
CA ASP A 68 -0.72 8.22 -8.94
C ASP A 68 -1.94 7.34 -8.67
N LEU A 69 -1.76 6.32 -7.82
CA LEU A 69 -2.79 5.35 -7.49
C LEU A 69 -3.92 5.98 -6.68
N ILE A 70 -3.62 6.74 -5.62
CA ILE A 70 -4.64 7.40 -4.78
C ILE A 70 -5.37 8.53 -5.52
N ASN A 71 -4.70 9.19 -6.47
CA ASN A 71 -5.31 10.24 -7.29
C ASN A 71 -6.06 9.70 -8.52
N ASN A 72 -5.81 8.44 -8.89
CA ASN A 72 -6.20 7.84 -10.16
C ASN A 72 -5.78 8.72 -11.35
N ASP A 73 -4.54 9.21 -11.31
CA ASP A 73 -3.96 10.16 -12.25
C ASP A 73 -2.54 9.71 -12.59
N TYR A 74 -2.29 9.40 -13.86
CA TYR A 74 -1.06 8.75 -14.32
C TYR A 74 -0.35 9.63 -15.35
N PRO A 75 0.30 10.72 -14.93
CA PRO A 75 0.97 11.62 -15.85
C PRO A 75 2.10 10.89 -16.60
N SER A 76 2.37 11.34 -17.82
CA SER A 76 3.44 10.79 -18.67
C SER A 76 4.84 11.08 -18.13
N THR A 77 4.96 12.11 -17.29
CA THR A 77 6.19 12.55 -16.62
C THR A 77 5.88 12.88 -15.15
N PRO A 78 6.81 12.66 -14.21
CA PRO A 78 6.61 13.07 -12.82
C PRO A 78 6.41 14.59 -12.74
N ASP A 79 5.44 15.04 -11.94
CA ASP A 79 5.14 16.46 -11.72
C ASP A 79 5.59 16.86 -10.30
N LYS A 80 6.89 17.11 -10.17
CA LYS A 80 7.53 17.34 -8.86
C LYS A 80 7.18 18.68 -8.22
N ASP A 81 6.64 19.62 -9.01
CA ASP A 81 6.25 20.93 -8.51
C ASP A 81 4.84 20.92 -7.90
N LYS A 82 4.13 19.78 -8.03
CA LYS A 82 2.76 19.62 -7.59
C LYS A 82 2.68 18.65 -6.42
N ILE A 83 2.27 19.18 -5.27
CA ILE A 83 1.91 18.38 -4.10
C ILE A 83 0.54 17.72 -4.36
N ARG A 84 0.50 16.38 -4.37
CA ARG A 84 -0.69 15.59 -4.76
C ARG A 84 -1.32 14.82 -3.61
N SER A 85 -0.69 14.82 -2.44
CA SER A 85 -1.19 14.16 -1.25
C SER A 85 -1.09 15.03 -0.01
N LYS A 86 -1.84 14.63 1.02
CA LYS A 86 -1.80 15.23 2.36
C LYS A 86 -1.87 14.14 3.42
N VAL A 87 -1.28 14.41 4.59
CA VAL A 87 -1.38 13.53 5.74
C VAL A 87 -2.82 13.55 6.26
N LYS A 88 -3.47 12.39 6.20
CA LYS A 88 -4.82 12.20 6.70
C LYS A 88 -4.88 12.60 8.18
N ARG A 89 -5.98 13.27 8.58
CA ARG A 89 -6.22 13.85 9.92
C ARG A 89 -5.48 15.15 10.25
N LEU A 90 -4.29 15.37 9.71
CA LEU A 90 -3.59 16.65 9.87
C LEU A 90 -3.97 17.65 8.77
N GLY A 91 -4.23 17.16 7.56
CA GLY A 91 -4.44 18.00 6.38
C GLY A 91 -3.17 18.69 5.88
N THR A 92 -2.02 18.42 6.50
CA THR A 92 -0.71 18.91 6.08
C THR A 92 -0.30 18.27 4.76
N ASP A 93 0.19 19.08 3.84
CA ASP A 93 0.76 18.64 2.56
C ASP A 93 1.87 17.59 2.76
N PHE A 94 1.93 16.60 1.85
CA PHE A 94 2.96 15.56 1.82
C PHE A 94 3.46 15.37 0.38
N GLY A 95 4.77 15.14 0.21
CA GLY A 95 5.42 15.00 -1.09
C GLY A 95 6.14 16.25 -1.61
N ASP A 96 6.40 17.24 -0.75
CA ASP A 96 7.07 18.50 -1.12
C ASP A 96 8.60 18.39 -0.99
N THR A 97 9.11 18.36 0.25
CA THR A 97 10.53 18.09 0.54
C THR A 97 10.65 17.06 1.65
N ASP A 98 11.81 16.42 1.74
CA ASP A 98 12.10 15.44 2.78
C ASP A 98 11.93 16.06 4.18
N GLU A 99 12.38 17.30 4.40
CA GLU A 99 12.24 17.99 5.69
C GLU A 99 10.77 18.23 6.05
N LYS A 100 9.95 18.63 5.07
CA LYS A 100 8.51 18.85 5.28
C LYS A 100 7.78 17.54 5.54
N ASN A 101 8.14 16.47 4.82
CA ASN A 101 7.57 15.14 5.01
C ASN A 101 7.92 14.58 6.41
N ILE A 102 9.18 14.75 6.85
CA ILE A 102 9.63 14.39 8.20
C ILE A 102 8.87 15.22 9.25
N GLN A 103 8.69 16.52 9.02
CA GLN A 103 7.95 17.37 9.95
C GLN A 103 6.48 16.94 10.06
N ALA A 104 5.82 16.62 8.95
CA ALA A 104 4.46 16.12 8.94
C ALA A 104 4.34 14.78 9.73
N ALA A 105 5.32 13.89 9.60
CA ALA A 105 5.39 12.66 10.39
C ALA A 105 5.60 12.94 11.90
N LYS A 106 6.45 13.92 12.26
CA LYS A 106 6.64 14.36 13.66
C LYS A 106 5.35 14.92 14.25
N ASP A 107 4.61 15.73 13.48
CA ASP A 107 3.33 16.29 13.91
C ASP A 107 2.27 15.20 14.09
N TYR A 108 2.27 14.19 13.21
CA TYR A 108 1.39 13.03 13.34
C TYR A 108 1.71 12.21 14.59
N LYS A 109 3.01 11.97 14.87
CA LYS A 109 3.47 11.35 16.12
C LYS A 109 3.05 12.17 17.34
N LYS A 110 3.10 13.49 17.27
CA LYS A 110 2.64 14.37 18.37
C LYS A 110 1.14 14.26 18.61
N LEU A 111 0.33 14.11 17.55
CA LEU A 111 -1.12 13.95 17.66
C LEU A 111 -1.52 12.62 18.30
N TYR A 112 -0.85 11.52 17.94
CA TYR A 112 -1.23 10.16 18.34
C TYR A 112 -0.35 9.53 19.43
N GLY A 113 0.76 10.17 19.78
CA GLY A 113 1.75 9.65 20.71
C GLY A 113 2.34 8.32 20.24
N ASN A 114 2.54 7.39 21.17
CA ASN A 114 3.10 6.06 20.90
C ASN A 114 2.18 5.16 20.06
N TYR A 115 0.95 5.59 19.76
CA TYR A 115 0.00 4.84 18.95
C TYR A 115 -0.01 5.29 17.49
N ALA A 116 0.88 6.19 17.08
CA ALA A 116 0.90 6.72 15.70
C ALA A 116 0.89 5.60 14.65
N ASP A 117 1.77 4.61 14.82
CA ASP A 117 1.89 3.47 13.90
C ASP A 117 0.63 2.60 13.91
N ASP A 118 0.10 2.29 15.09
CA ASP A 118 -1.13 1.51 15.27
C ASP A 118 -2.38 2.22 14.70
N LYS A 119 -2.34 3.55 14.60
CA LYS A 119 -3.42 4.37 14.05
C LYS A 119 -3.36 4.53 12.53
N ALA A 120 -2.29 4.07 11.88
CA ALA A 120 -2.23 4.01 10.43
C ALA A 120 -3.15 2.88 9.90
N ASP A 121 -4.38 3.24 9.54
CA ASP A 121 -5.40 2.38 8.92
C ASP A 121 -5.92 3.01 7.62
N PRO A 122 -5.09 3.05 6.55
CA PRO A 122 -5.52 3.50 5.24
C PRO A 122 -6.60 2.59 4.68
N LYS A 123 -7.50 3.20 3.92
CA LYS A 123 -8.54 2.53 3.14
C LYS A 123 -8.16 2.48 1.67
N VAL A 124 -8.94 1.77 0.87
CA VAL A 124 -8.81 1.82 -0.59
C VAL A 124 -8.87 3.26 -1.07
N GLY A 125 -7.90 3.68 -1.89
CA GLY A 125 -7.73 5.07 -2.32
C GLY A 125 -6.87 5.93 -1.39
N GLU A 126 -6.23 5.32 -0.39
CA GLU A 126 -5.27 5.95 0.52
C GLU A 126 -3.95 5.17 0.49
N ALA A 127 -2.89 5.71 1.08
CA ALA A 127 -1.59 5.04 1.11
C ALA A 127 -0.99 5.03 2.52
N TYR A 128 -0.26 3.95 2.82
CA TYR A 128 0.71 3.94 3.90
C TYR A 128 1.95 4.72 3.49
N VAL A 129 2.54 5.45 4.43
CA VAL A 129 3.90 5.94 4.31
C VAL A 129 4.65 5.66 5.60
N ILE A 130 5.79 5.00 5.54
CA ILE A 130 6.72 4.89 6.67
C ILE A 130 7.84 5.90 6.46
N VAL A 131 8.02 6.80 7.43
CA VAL A 131 8.95 7.93 7.36
C VAL A 131 10.03 7.74 8.41
N SER A 132 11.30 7.81 8.02
CA SER A 132 12.41 7.91 8.96
C SER A 132 12.39 9.29 9.61
N LEU A 133 12.47 9.32 10.94
CA LEU A 133 12.65 10.59 11.65
C LEU A 133 14.12 11.04 11.71
N SER A 134 15.01 10.30 11.07
CA SER A 134 16.43 10.61 11.00
C SER A 134 16.82 11.16 9.63
N ASP A 135 17.40 12.36 9.64
CA ASP A 135 17.91 13.06 8.45
C ASP A 135 19.15 12.38 7.83
N LYS A 136 19.58 11.21 8.33
CA LYS A 136 20.78 10.47 7.88
C LYS A 136 20.47 9.27 6.99
N THR A 137 19.21 9.08 6.61
CA THR A 137 18.77 7.93 5.82
C THR A 137 18.88 8.22 4.33
N LYS A 138 19.27 7.20 3.54
CA LYS A 138 19.39 7.31 2.09
C LYS A 138 18.02 7.43 1.40
N TYR A 139 17.00 6.86 2.02
CA TYR A 139 15.60 6.94 1.60
C TYR A 139 14.81 7.33 2.84
N PRO A 140 14.34 8.58 2.96
CA PRO A 140 13.69 9.05 4.18
C PRO A 140 12.27 8.52 4.34
N TYR A 141 11.71 7.87 3.32
CA TYR A 141 10.40 7.25 3.41
C TYR A 141 10.22 6.10 2.40
N HIS A 142 9.22 5.27 2.66
CA HIS A 142 8.64 4.30 1.72
C HIS A 142 7.11 4.43 1.74
N ALA A 143 6.49 4.45 0.57
CA ALA A 143 5.05 4.65 0.39
C ALA A 143 4.41 3.51 -0.41
N ALA A 144 3.16 3.19 -0.08
CA ALA A 144 2.42 2.08 -0.66
C ALA A 144 0.91 2.38 -0.67
N ALA A 145 0.32 2.46 -1.86
CA ALA A 145 -1.12 2.70 -1.99
C ALA A 145 -1.92 1.43 -1.71
N VAL A 146 -2.97 1.55 -0.91
CA VAL A 146 -3.96 0.49 -0.71
C VAL A 146 -4.87 0.46 -1.92
N ILE A 147 -4.77 -0.63 -2.66
CA ILE A 147 -5.57 -0.86 -3.85
C ILE A 147 -6.80 -1.72 -3.54
N ALA A 148 -6.74 -2.63 -2.57
CA ALA A 148 -7.89 -3.46 -2.20
C ALA A 148 -7.95 -3.74 -0.70
N GLU A 149 -9.11 -4.20 -0.24
CA GLU A 149 -9.34 -4.62 1.14
C GLU A 149 -10.05 -5.98 1.19
N ASP A 150 -9.65 -6.81 2.15
CA ASP A 150 -10.32 -8.07 2.48
C ASP A 150 -10.52 -8.12 4.00
N GLY A 151 -11.74 -7.78 4.43
CA GLY A 151 -12.06 -7.62 5.85
C GLY A 151 -11.14 -6.61 6.56
N LYS A 152 -10.24 -7.11 7.40
CA LYS A 152 -9.26 -6.28 8.14
C LYS A 152 -7.89 -6.23 7.48
N SER A 153 -7.75 -6.83 6.29
CA SER A 153 -6.53 -6.80 5.50
C SER A 153 -6.56 -5.68 4.48
N ARG A 154 -5.38 -5.16 4.15
CA ARG A 154 -5.13 -4.18 3.09
C ARG A 154 -4.18 -4.79 2.09
N VAL A 155 -4.52 -4.69 0.82
CA VAL A 155 -3.64 -5.06 -0.29
C VAL A 155 -3.02 -3.79 -0.84
N THR A 156 -1.70 -3.70 -0.81
CA THR A 156 -0.94 -2.59 -1.37
C THR A 156 -0.38 -2.92 -2.74
N LEU A 157 -0.16 -1.87 -3.55
CA LEU A 157 0.74 -1.92 -4.68
C LEU A 157 1.95 -1.05 -4.35
N GLU A 158 3.13 -1.64 -4.48
CA GLU A 158 4.40 -1.05 -4.09
C GLU A 158 5.37 -1.01 -5.26
N VAL A 159 6.14 0.06 -5.34
CA VAL A 159 7.30 0.16 -6.23
C VAL A 159 8.44 0.70 -5.38
N PHE A 160 9.65 0.22 -5.64
CA PHE A 160 10.82 0.64 -4.88
C PHE A 160 11.58 1.73 -5.63
N ALA A 161 11.84 2.83 -4.93
CA ALA A 161 12.66 3.90 -5.44
C ALA A 161 14.10 3.42 -5.69
N ALA A 162 14.75 3.95 -6.73
CA ALA A 162 16.19 3.85 -6.92
C ALA A 162 16.91 5.08 -6.35
N GLY A 163 18.24 5.06 -6.34
CA GLY A 163 19.05 6.22 -5.98
C GLY A 163 19.04 7.36 -7.02
N GLN A 164 18.20 7.27 -8.06
CA GLN A 164 18.01 8.29 -9.08
C GLN A 164 16.52 8.38 -9.41
N ASP A 165 16.06 9.61 -9.65
CA ASP A 165 14.67 9.87 -9.98
C ASP A 165 14.27 9.20 -11.30
N ALA A 166 13.11 8.55 -11.27
CA ALA A 166 12.54 7.94 -12.46
C ALA A 166 12.06 9.01 -13.44
N LYS A 167 12.44 8.88 -14.71
CA LYS A 167 11.95 9.77 -15.80
C LYS A 167 10.84 9.12 -16.63
N THR A 168 10.73 7.80 -16.56
CA THR A 168 9.81 7.00 -17.38
C THR A 168 9.23 5.86 -16.55
N ARG A 169 8.09 5.33 -17.01
CA ARG A 169 7.40 4.21 -16.37
C ARG A 169 7.93 2.88 -16.92
N THR A 170 8.71 2.16 -16.12
CA THR A 170 9.30 0.87 -16.52
C THR A 170 8.99 -0.25 -15.54
N GLU A 171 8.68 0.10 -14.30
CA GLU A 171 8.54 -0.85 -13.20
C GLU A 171 7.17 -1.53 -13.20
N THR A 172 7.17 -2.79 -12.81
CA THR A 172 5.96 -3.48 -12.38
C THR A 172 5.75 -3.23 -10.90
N GLY A 173 4.49 -3.08 -10.48
CA GLY A 173 4.17 -3.01 -9.06
C GLY A 173 4.25 -4.39 -8.40
N ASP A 174 4.77 -4.42 -7.18
CA ASP A 174 4.69 -5.57 -6.27
C ASP A 174 3.44 -5.47 -5.40
N TYR A 175 2.80 -6.60 -5.11
CA TYR A 175 1.59 -6.63 -4.30
C TYR A 175 1.88 -7.26 -2.95
N TYR A 176 1.46 -6.58 -1.88
CA TYR A 176 1.57 -7.09 -0.51
C TYR A 176 0.22 -7.02 0.19
N MET A 177 0.01 -7.94 1.14
CA MET A 177 -1.17 -7.90 2.01
C MET A 177 -0.72 -7.71 3.46
N TYR A 178 -1.35 -6.75 4.14
CA TYR A 178 -1.11 -6.42 5.55
C TYR A 178 -2.40 -6.57 6.35
N SER A 179 -2.34 -7.28 7.49
CA SER A 179 -3.49 -7.52 8.36
C SER A 179 -3.48 -6.58 9.56
N LEU A 180 -4.61 -5.92 9.85
CA LEU A 180 -4.76 -4.95 10.95
C LEU A 180 -5.18 -5.58 12.31
N VAL A 181 -5.04 -6.90 12.49
CA VAL A 181 -5.47 -7.57 13.74
C VAL A 181 -4.30 -8.06 14.58
N ILE A 182 -4.21 -7.54 15.81
CA ILE A 182 -3.34 -8.05 16.88
C ILE A 182 -4.13 -9.00 17.79
N GLY A 183 -3.63 -10.24 17.93
CA GLY A 183 -4.19 -11.30 18.80
C GLY A 183 -4.13 -12.70 18.18
N GLY A 184 -3.01 -13.14 17.62
CA GLY A 184 -1.74 -13.05 18.33
C GLY A 184 -0.87 -11.85 18.00
N LYS A 185 -0.58 -11.62 16.71
CA LYS A 185 0.34 -10.55 16.27
C LYS A 185 -0.01 -10.15 14.83
N PRO A 186 -0.25 -8.87 14.53
CA PRO A 186 -0.40 -8.42 13.16
C PRO A 186 0.97 -8.45 12.49
N THR A 187 0.98 -8.51 11.17
CA THR A 187 2.08 -7.92 10.39
C THR A 187 1.53 -6.62 9.82
N THR A 188 1.76 -5.53 10.54
CA THR A 188 1.41 -4.20 10.03
C THR A 188 2.39 -3.79 8.93
N PHE A 189 2.01 -2.79 8.12
CA PHE A 189 2.95 -2.13 7.21
C PHE A 189 4.19 -1.67 7.97
N HIS A 190 3.99 -1.06 9.14
CA HIS A 190 5.06 -0.63 10.03
C HIS A 190 5.99 -1.79 10.42
N ASP A 191 5.46 -2.93 10.88
CA ASP A 191 6.26 -4.08 11.30
C ASP A 191 7.12 -4.67 10.18
N LYS A 192 6.59 -4.69 8.95
CA LYS A 192 7.31 -5.18 7.77
C LYS A 192 8.51 -4.29 7.46
N TRP A 193 8.35 -2.97 7.57
CA TRP A 193 9.30 -2.01 7.04
C TRP A 193 10.22 -1.41 8.10
N LYS A 194 9.83 -1.34 9.38
CA LYS A 194 10.62 -0.70 10.45
C LYS A 194 12.00 -1.28 10.68
N SER A 195 12.20 -2.58 10.39
CA SER A 195 13.49 -3.25 10.54
C SER A 195 14.36 -3.19 9.28
N ASN A 196 13.83 -2.65 8.18
CA ASN A 196 14.59 -2.51 6.96
C ASN A 196 15.53 -1.30 7.09
N SER A 197 16.72 -1.53 7.65
CA SER A 197 17.76 -0.51 7.83
C SER A 197 18.22 0.15 6.53
N THR A 198 17.89 -0.44 5.38
CA THR A 198 18.19 0.13 4.06
C THR A 198 17.15 1.17 3.65
N LEU A 199 15.90 1.04 4.12
CA LEU A 199 14.78 1.91 3.77
C LEU A 199 14.40 2.90 4.88
N VAL A 200 14.64 2.56 6.15
CA VAL A 200 14.21 3.37 7.28
C VAL A 200 15.11 3.10 8.48
N GLY A 201 15.92 4.08 8.85
CA GLY A 201 16.68 4.12 10.10
C GLY A 201 15.98 4.98 11.16
N GLY A 202 16.39 4.85 12.42
CA GLY A 202 16.15 5.87 13.44
C GLY A 202 14.70 6.11 13.87
N ASP A 203 14.02 5.07 14.37
CA ASP A 203 12.65 5.14 14.94
C ASP A 203 11.62 5.71 13.94
N PRO A 204 11.32 4.97 12.85
CA PRO A 204 10.42 5.44 11.82
C PRO A 204 8.98 5.56 12.33
N ILE A 205 8.16 6.34 11.65
CA ILE A 205 6.73 6.48 11.93
C ILE A 205 5.92 6.16 10.68
N THR A 206 4.85 5.39 10.86
CA THR A 206 3.87 5.12 9.80
C THR A 206 2.71 6.10 9.89
N ILE A 207 2.46 6.78 8.78
CA ILE A 207 1.36 7.71 8.58
C ILE A 207 0.47 7.22 7.42
N VAL A 208 -0.69 7.88 7.28
CA VAL A 208 -1.60 7.68 6.15
C VAL A 208 -1.64 8.96 5.33
N ILE A 209 -1.42 8.84 4.03
CA ILE A 209 -1.66 9.93 3.08
C ILE A 209 -2.91 9.63 2.25
N GLU A 210 -3.61 10.70 1.90
CA GLU A 210 -4.79 10.67 1.03
C GLU A 210 -4.66 11.74 -0.06
N LYS A 211 -5.50 11.63 -1.08
CA LYS A 211 -5.63 12.65 -2.12
C LYS A 211 -5.88 14.03 -1.50
N LYS A 212 -5.18 15.04 -2.03
CA LYS A 212 -5.38 16.44 -1.63
C LYS A 212 -6.78 16.96 -1.94
#